data_AF-A0A9E6EVC0-F1
#
_entry.id   AF-A0A9E6EVC0-F1
#
_cell.length_a   1.000
_cell.length_b   1.000
_cell.length_c   1.000
_cell.angle_alpha   90.00
_cell.angle_beta   90.00
_cell.angle_gamma   90.00
#
_symmetry.space_group_name_H-M   'P 1'
#
loop_
_entity.id
_entity.type
_entity.pdbx_description
1 polymer ?
#
loop_
_entity_poly.entity_id
_entity_poly.type
_entity_poly.pdbx_seq_one_letter_code
_entity_poly.pdbx_strand_id
1 'polypeptide(L)' 'QINGQGPDIGDQYRSEIFYFNSDQKATIEKLILILKGKGYNVITKLTPATTFWKAEEYHQDYYQKENGIPYCHKFVEKF' A
#
# COMPACT_ATOMS: atom_id res chain seq x y z
N GLN A 1 0.82 -8.30 -7.11
CA GLN A 1 -0.54 -8.67 -7.53
C GLN A 1 -1.14 -7.50 -8.28
N ILE A 2 -1.72 -7.73 -9.47
CA ILE A 2 -2.38 -6.70 -10.27
C ILE A 2 -3.84 -6.61 -9.81
N ASN A 3 -4.32 -5.38 -9.54
CA ASN A 3 -5.72 -5.04 -9.22
C ASN A 3 -6.37 -5.81 -8.05
N GLY A 4 -5.62 -6.01 -6.96
CA GLY A 4 -6.14 -6.63 -5.75
C GLY A 4 -5.06 -6.93 -4.70
N GLN A 5 -5.51 -7.34 -3.51
CA GLN A 5 -4.70 -7.87 -2.42
C GLN A 5 -5.34 -9.16 -1.88
N GLY A 6 -4.65 -10.30 -2.03
CA GLY A 6 -5.20 -11.59 -1.63
C GLY A 6 -6.53 -11.87 -2.33
N PRO A 7 -7.61 -12.26 -1.62
CA PRO A 7 -8.92 -12.49 -2.23
C PRO A 7 -9.72 -11.20 -2.48
N ASP A 8 -9.25 -10.03 -2.05
CA ASP A 8 -9.89 -8.74 -2.34
C ASP A 8 -9.49 -8.23 -3.73
N ILE A 9 -10.44 -8.25 -4.67
CA ILE A 9 -10.23 -7.87 -6.07
C ILE A 9 -11.04 -6.61 -6.40
N GLY A 10 -10.40 -5.64 -7.04
CA GLY A 10 -11.02 -4.37 -7.41
C GLY A 10 -10.04 -3.20 -7.35
N ASP A 11 -10.36 -2.11 -8.04
CA ASP A 11 -9.50 -0.93 -8.12
C ASP A 11 -9.26 -0.27 -6.77
N GLN A 12 -10.18 -0.42 -5.81
CA GLN A 12 -10.04 0.04 -4.43
C GLN A 12 -8.93 -0.70 -3.65
N TYR A 13 -8.47 -1.85 -4.14
CA TYR A 13 -7.43 -2.67 -3.52
C TYR A 13 -6.10 -2.63 -4.29
N ARG A 14 -5.95 -1.72 -5.26
CA ARG A 14 -4.71 -1.57 -6.02
C ARG A 14 -3.57 -1.05 -5.13
N SER A 15 -2.35 -1.44 -5.47
CA SER A 15 -1.15 -0.92 -4.80
C SER A 15 -0.80 0.47 -5.32
N GLU A 16 -0.77 1.45 -4.42
CA GLU A 16 -0.48 2.85 -4.73
C GLU A 16 0.21 3.53 -3.55
N ILE A 17 1.14 4.45 -3.84
CA ILE A 17 1.79 5.32 -2.85
C ILE A 17 1.47 6.77 -3.21
N PHE A 18 0.91 7.49 -2.25
CA PHE A 18 0.62 8.91 -2.36
C PHE A 18 1.75 9.73 -1.75
N TYR A 19 2.44 10.54 -2.56
CA TYR A 19 3.59 11.34 -2.11
C TYR A 19 3.23 12.82 -1.98
N PHE A 20 3.78 13.49 -0.97
CA PHE A 20 3.52 14.91 -0.69
C PHE A 20 4.58 15.84 -1.30
N ASN A 21 5.78 15.32 -1.58
CA ASN A 21 6.88 16.12 -2.13
C ASN A 21 7.84 15.28 -2.99
N SER A 22 8.79 15.97 -3.63
CA SER A 22 9.80 15.37 -4.50
C SER A 22 10.73 14.40 -3.78
N ASP A 23 11.05 14.66 -2.51
CA ASP A 23 12.02 13.86 -1.76
C ASP A 23 11.44 12.49 -1.41
N GLN A 24 10.15 12.47 -1.04
CA GLN A 24 9.38 11.24 -0.88
C GLN A 24 9.33 10.47 -2.20
N LYS A 25 8.99 11.15 -3.31
CA LYS A 25 8.95 10.51 -4.63
C LYS A 25 10.29 9.87 -4.99
N ALA A 26 11.40 10.61 -4.87
CA ALA A 26 12.74 10.11 -5.18
C ALA A 26 13.12 8.90 -4.30
N THR A 27 12.75 8.94 -3.01
CA THR A 27 12.97 7.82 -2.08
C THR A 27 12.18 6.59 -2.51
N ILE A 28 10.91 6.75 -2.87
CA ILE A 28 10.05 5.65 -3.34
C ILE A 28 10.62 5.04 -4.62
N GLU A 29 10.99 5.87 -5.60
CA GLU A 29 11.57 5.41 -6.87
C GLU A 29 12.86 4.61 -6.65
N LYS A 30 13.74 5.07 -5.75
CA LYS A 30 14.95 4.34 -5.35
C LYS A 30 14.62 2.96 -4.77
N LEU A 31 13.65 2.87 -3.86
CA LEU A 31 13.25 1.60 -3.24
C LEU A 31 12.61 0.64 -4.25
N ILE A 32 11.81 1.16 -5.18
CA ILE A 32 11.24 0.36 -6.28
C ILE A 32 12.34 -0.24 -7.14
N LEU A 33 13.39 0.53 -7.47
CA LEU A 33 14.52 0.03 -8.24
C LEU A 33 15.27 -1.08 -7.48
N ILE A 34 15.50 -0.93 -6.18
CA ILE A 34 16.14 -1.97 -5.36
C ILE A 34 15.30 -3.26 -5.38
N LEU A 35 13.99 -3.16 -5.20
CA LEU A 35 13.10 -4.33 -5.23
C LEU A 35 13.05 -5.00 -6.60
N LYS A 36 12.98 -4.22 -7.68
CA LYS A 36 13.06 -4.75 -9.05
C LYS A 36 14.40 -5.44 -9.31
N GLY A 37 15.51 -4.87 -8.80
CA GLY A 37 16.84 -5.49 -8.85
C GLY A 37 16.93 -6.82 -8.08
N LYS A 38 16.15 -6.97 -7.01
CA LYS A 38 15.97 -8.25 -6.27
C LYS A 38 15.02 -9.24 -6.97
N GLY A 39 14.52 -8.93 -8.16
CA GLY A 39 13.62 -9.79 -8.94
C GLY A 39 12.13 -9.65 -8.61
N TYR A 40 11.74 -8.66 -7.78
CA TYR A 40 10.32 -8.42 -7.49
C TYR A 40 9.64 -7.67 -8.63
N ASN A 41 8.48 -8.17 -9.07
CA ASN A 41 7.62 -7.43 -9.97
C ASN A 41 6.78 -6.37 -9.21
N VAL A 42 7.37 -5.19 -9.02
CA VAL A 42 6.72 -4.07 -8.35
C VAL A 42 5.86 -3.28 -9.35
N ILE A 43 4.54 -3.30 -9.12
CA ILE A 43 3.53 -2.63 -9.96
C ILE A 43 2.88 -1.41 -9.29
N THR A 44 3.38 -1.02 -8.12
CA THR A 44 2.83 0.06 -7.30
C THR A 44 2.80 1.38 -8.06
N LYS A 45 1.65 2.06 -8.08
CA LYS A 45 1.51 3.39 -8.69
C LYS A 45 2.03 4.48 -7.76
N LEU A 46 2.54 5.57 -8.34
CA LEU A 46 3.02 6.75 -7.62
C LEU A 46 2.18 7.95 -8.05
N THR A 47 1.47 8.54 -7.09
CA THR A 47 0.53 9.62 -7.36
C THR A 47 0.75 10.75 -6.35
N PRO A 48 0.73 12.03 -6.75
CA PRO A 48 0.71 13.13 -5.79
C PRO A 48 -0.46 12.97 -4.81
N ALA A 49 -0.20 13.14 -3.53
CA ALA A 49 -1.25 13.13 -2.52
C ALA A 49 -2.26 14.25 -2.81
N THR A 50 -3.55 13.91 -2.77
CA THR A 50 -4.66 14.85 -2.89
C THR A 50 -5.55 14.73 -1.65
N THR A 51 -6.75 15.28 -1.69
CA THR A 51 -7.72 15.19 -0.60
C THR A 51 -7.92 13.74 -0.15
N PHE A 52 -7.62 13.48 1.13
CA PHE A 52 -7.89 12.21 1.79
C PHE A 52 -9.25 12.28 2.48
N TRP A 53 -10.19 11.45 2.01
CA TRP A 53 -11.51 11.33 2.63
C TRP A 53 -11.43 10.29 3.74
N LYS A 54 -11.52 10.73 4.99
CA LYS A 54 -11.53 9.82 6.15
C LYS A 54 -12.71 8.86 6.03
N ALA A 55 -12.44 7.56 6.13
CA ALA A 55 -13.48 6.54 6.19
C ALA A 55 -14.33 6.68 7.47
N GLU A 56 -15.51 6.05 7.45
CA GLU A 56 -16.44 6.06 8.57
C GLU A 56 -15.82 5.51 9.86
N GLU A 57 -16.39 5.92 11.00
CA GLU A 57 -15.77 5.67 12.31
C GLU A 57 -15.76 4.18 12.72
N TYR A 58 -16.65 3.36 12.14
CA TYR A 58 -16.61 1.91 12.34
C TYR A 58 -15.44 1.24 11.61
N HIS A 59 -14.82 1.90 10.61
CA HIS A 59 -13.64 1.38 9.91
C HIS A 59 -12.33 1.69 10.61
N GLN A 60 -12.28 2.72 11.46
CA GLN A 60 -11.06 3.10 12.15
C GLN A 60 -10.71 2.06 13.22
N ASP A 61 -9.44 1.67 13.32
CA ASP A 61 -8.94 0.70 14.31
C ASP A 61 -9.74 -0.61 14.37
N TYR A 62 -10.35 -1.03 13.25
CA TYR A 62 -11.29 -2.16 13.18
C TYR A 62 -10.77 -3.43 13.85
N TYR A 63 -9.54 -3.85 13.52
CA TYR A 63 -8.95 -5.06 14.13
C TYR A 63 -8.73 -4.94 15.65
N GLN A 64 -8.45 -3.74 16.16
CA GLN A 64 -8.31 -3.53 17.61
C GLN A 64 -9.67 -3.56 18.29
N LYS A 65 -10.69 -2.96 17.68
CA LYS A 65 -12.07 -2.94 18.20
C LYS A 65 -12.69 -4.34 18.24
N GLU A 66 -12.41 -5.17 17.22
CA GLU A 66 -12.96 -6.51 17.07
C GLU A 66 -12.06 -7.63 17.63
N ASN A 67 -10.92 -7.30 18.26
CA ASN A 67 -9.87 -8.25 18.64
C ASN A 67 -9.49 -9.23 17.49
N GLY A 68 -9.59 -8.74 16.25
CA GLY A 68 -9.39 -9.53 15.05
C GLY A 68 -7.92 -9.63 14.66
N ILE A 69 -7.54 -10.76 14.05
CA ILE A 69 -6.22 -10.92 13.43
C ILE A 69 -6.31 -10.43 11.98
N PRO A 70 -5.33 -9.65 11.46
CA PRO A 70 -5.31 -9.23 10.06
C PRO A 70 -5.45 -10.43 9.12
N TYR A 71 -6.49 -10.43 8.29
CA TYR A 71 -6.83 -11.62 7.52
C TYR A 71 -5.91 -11.82 6.30
N CYS A 72 -5.46 -10.72 5.66
CA CYS A 72 -4.72 -10.77 4.39
C CYS A 72 -3.31 -10.14 4.42
N HIS A 73 -3.00 -9.33 5.44
CA HIS A 73 -1.74 -8.56 5.49
C HIS A 73 -0.80 -9.14 6.54
N LYS A 74 0.41 -9.51 6.11
CA LYS A 74 1.48 -10.02 6.99
C LYS A 74 2.78 -9.29 6.67
N PHE A 75 3.56 -9.00 7.71
CA PHE A 75 4.88 -8.41 7.54
C PHE A 75 5.82 -9.40 6.85
N VAL A 76 6.57 -8.91 5.87
CA VAL A 76 7.64 -9.64 5.20
C VAL A 76 8.82 -8.69 5.08
N GLU A 77 9.97 -9.07 5.64
CA GLU A 77 11.20 -8.31 5.50
C GLU A 77 11.68 -8.36 4.03
N LYS A 78 11.89 -7.19 3.42
CA LYS A 78 12.29 -7.05 2.01
C LYS A 78 13.61 -6.31 1.82
N PHE A 79 14.14 -5.71 2.88
CA PHE A 79 15.36 -4.93 2.89
C PHE A 79 16.28 -5.43 3.98
#